data_AF-A0A951M2W5-F1
#
_entry.id   AF-A0A951M2W5-F1
#
_cell.length_a   1.000
_cell.length_b   1.000
_cell.length_c   1.000
_cell.angle_alpha   90.00
_cell.angle_beta   90.00
_cell.angle_gamma   90.00
#
_symmetry.space_group_name_H-M   'P 1'
#
loop_
_entity.id
_entity.type
_entity.pdbx_description
1 polymer ?
#
loop_
_entity_poly.entity_id
_entity_poly.type
_entity_poly.pdbx_seq_one_letter_code
_entity_poly.pdbx_strand_id
1 'polypeptide(L)'
;MNSFGKRAQGERLERMRASALWNGEGFRNLHPIAPGLRDLSVPRPTLKEFLGAGDRRTPAAPLPAHDPREAWSQPARSGLRATWLGHSTVLIEIDGHRVLTDPVWGTRASPFRLLGPKRFQPVPLRLRQMPEVDVVVISHDHYDHLDYPTIRALARHSAVPFVTSLGVGAHLQAWGVAPERITELDWWESHRVPGTGLTITAAPSQHFSGRGLKDRNATLWSSMVVQSERHRVFFSGDTGLTTEYATIRERLGPFDLVMLEVGAFHPSWGDIHLGPLNALKAHALLGGGAFLPVHWGTFSLAMHAWDEPAETLLQAAQGAGTPLLMPRLGEAVEPAALRPVVPWWRTLDTSQPMAPTPSEPRSLERDLPWPLD
;
A
#
# COMPACT_ATOMS: atom_id res chain seq x y z
N MET A 1 11.12 -1.72 -21.16
CA MET A 1 11.51 -0.45 -20.53
C MET A 1 10.33 0.51 -20.28
N ASN A 2 9.09 0.17 -20.65
CA ASN A 2 7.92 1.06 -20.46
C ASN A 2 7.54 1.27 -18.98
N SER A 3 7.89 0.34 -18.09
CA SER A 3 7.58 0.34 -16.65
C SER A 3 8.27 1.43 -15.83
N PHE A 4 9.32 2.08 -16.37
CA PHE A 4 9.98 3.22 -15.73
C PHE A 4 9.14 4.50 -15.80
N GLY A 5 8.21 4.59 -16.77
CA GLY A 5 7.41 5.80 -17.02
C GLY A 5 8.25 6.97 -17.54
N LYS A 6 7.90 8.21 -17.18
CA LYS A 6 8.55 9.42 -17.71
C LYS A 6 8.73 10.49 -16.63
N ARG A 7 9.72 11.35 -16.84
CA ARG A 7 9.92 12.56 -16.03
C ARG A 7 8.87 13.62 -16.35
N ALA A 8 8.53 14.42 -15.35
CA ALA A 8 7.69 15.60 -15.52
C ALA A 8 8.33 16.66 -16.43
N GLN A 9 7.47 17.37 -17.15
CA GLN A 9 7.81 18.44 -18.09
C GLN A 9 6.67 19.47 -18.10
N GLY A 10 6.92 20.66 -18.66
CA GLY A 10 5.92 21.72 -18.78
C GLY A 10 5.32 22.14 -17.43
N GLU A 11 4.02 22.43 -17.41
CA GLU A 11 3.28 22.91 -16.24
C GLU A 11 3.48 22.02 -15.00
N ARG A 12 3.51 20.70 -15.16
CA ARG A 12 3.77 19.77 -14.04
C ARG A 12 5.13 20.02 -13.39
N LEU A 13 6.16 20.22 -14.21
CA LEU A 13 7.51 20.49 -13.71
C LEU A 13 7.59 21.89 -13.06
N GLU A 14 6.84 22.86 -13.58
CA GLU A 14 6.73 24.19 -12.98
C GLU A 14 6.07 24.12 -11.60
N ARG A 15 4.95 23.39 -11.47
CA ARG A 15 4.31 23.11 -10.17
C ARG A 15 5.27 22.43 -9.19
N MET A 16 6.01 21.41 -9.65
CA MET A 16 7.00 20.73 -8.81
C MET A 16 8.07 21.70 -8.31
N ARG A 17 8.61 22.57 -9.18
CA ARG A 17 9.65 23.55 -8.80
C ARG A 17 9.13 24.65 -7.86
N ALA A 18 7.83 24.93 -7.91
CA ALA A 18 7.17 25.90 -7.03
C ALA A 18 6.86 25.32 -5.64
N SER A 19 6.89 24.00 -5.48
CA SER A 19 6.67 23.34 -4.18
C SER A 19 7.70 23.75 -3.15
N ALA A 20 7.28 24.00 -1.91
CA ALA A 20 8.17 24.25 -0.78
C ALA A 20 9.06 23.03 -0.43
N LEU A 21 8.66 21.83 -0.90
CA LEU A 21 9.38 20.58 -0.70
C LEU A 21 10.46 20.36 -1.77
N TRP A 22 10.50 21.18 -2.83
CA TRP A 22 11.51 21.08 -3.87
C TRP A 22 12.80 21.80 -3.46
N ASN A 23 13.94 21.11 -3.48
CA ASN A 23 15.23 21.67 -3.06
C ASN A 23 16.10 22.19 -4.22
N GLY A 24 15.58 22.18 -5.45
CA GLY A 24 16.31 22.52 -6.68
C GLY A 24 16.58 21.30 -7.57
N GLU A 25 16.83 20.13 -6.98
CA GLU A 25 17.14 18.89 -7.71
C GLU A 25 16.02 17.84 -7.61
N GLY A 26 15.33 17.80 -6.47
CA GLY A 26 14.28 16.83 -6.17
C GLY A 26 13.44 17.24 -4.95
N PHE A 27 12.49 16.40 -4.60
CA PHE A 27 11.74 16.55 -3.35
C PHE A 27 12.57 16.13 -2.13
N ARG A 28 12.27 16.72 -0.97
CA ARG A 28 12.89 16.37 0.32
C ARG A 28 11.86 16.21 1.43
N ASN A 29 12.22 15.43 2.45
CA ASN A 29 11.49 15.42 3.71
C ASN A 29 11.68 16.74 4.47
N LEU A 30 10.64 17.18 5.19
CA LEU A 30 10.68 18.40 6.01
C LEU A 30 11.53 18.23 7.27
N HIS A 31 11.33 17.11 7.97
CA HIS A 31 11.98 16.86 9.25
C HIS A 31 13.20 15.97 9.09
N PRO A 32 14.26 16.19 9.89
CA PRO A 32 15.33 15.22 10.02
C PRO A 32 14.80 13.94 10.67
N ILE A 33 15.55 12.86 10.48
CA ILE A 33 15.30 11.58 11.16
C ILE A 33 15.38 11.81 12.66
N ALA A 34 14.31 11.51 13.41
CA ALA A 34 14.33 11.64 14.86
C ALA A 34 15.38 10.69 15.48
N PRO A 35 16.08 11.12 16.55
CA PRO A 35 17.06 10.27 17.22
C PRO A 35 16.46 8.92 17.65
N GLY A 36 17.18 7.82 17.40
CA GLY A 36 16.76 6.48 17.80
C GLY A 36 15.75 5.79 16.88
N LEU A 37 15.25 6.45 15.83
CA LEU A 37 14.43 5.77 14.79
C LEU A 37 15.26 4.86 13.90
N ARG A 38 16.49 5.28 13.60
CA ARG A 38 17.43 4.51 12.82
C ARG A 38 18.59 4.07 13.72
N ASP A 39 18.85 2.77 13.75
CA ASP A 39 20.06 2.25 14.38
C ASP A 39 21.24 2.44 13.42
N LEU A 40 22.10 3.42 13.73
CA LEU A 40 23.29 3.73 12.94
C LEU A 40 24.41 2.69 13.12
N SER A 41 24.32 1.84 14.16
CA SER A 41 25.27 0.74 14.36
C SER A 41 24.98 -0.44 13.43
N VAL A 42 23.75 -0.53 12.92
CA VAL A 42 23.33 -1.56 11.96
C VAL A 42 23.66 -1.07 10.54
N PRO A 43 24.51 -1.79 9.79
CA PRO A 43 24.81 -1.43 8.41
C PRO A 43 23.55 -1.52 7.54
N ARG A 44 23.53 -0.76 6.44
CA ARG A 44 22.49 -0.96 5.43
C ARG A 44 22.62 -2.37 4.85
N PRO A 45 21.51 -3.09 4.68
CA PRO A 45 21.54 -4.44 4.12
C PRO A 45 22.11 -4.46 2.70
N THR A 46 22.91 -5.48 2.44
CA THR A 46 23.56 -5.74 1.17
C THR A 46 22.59 -6.35 0.16
N LEU A 47 22.91 -6.23 -1.14
CA LEU A 47 22.12 -6.89 -2.19
C LEU A 47 22.07 -8.41 -2.00
N LYS A 48 23.14 -9.02 -1.45
CA LYS A 48 23.18 -10.45 -1.13
C LYS A 48 22.22 -10.81 0.00
N GLU A 49 22.09 -9.98 1.03
CA GLU A 49 21.11 -10.19 2.09
C GLU A 49 19.68 -10.01 1.58
N PHE A 50 19.43 -9.07 0.67
CA PHE A 50 18.14 -8.93 0.00
C PHE A 50 17.77 -10.13 -0.88
N LEU A 51 18.73 -10.64 -1.65
CA LEU A 51 18.54 -11.79 -2.56
C LEU A 51 18.66 -13.15 -1.86
N GLY A 52 19.26 -13.17 -0.66
CA GLY A 52 19.47 -14.37 0.14
C GLY A 52 18.18 -14.91 0.73
N ALA A 53 18.12 -16.23 0.91
CA ALA A 53 17.07 -16.88 1.65
C ALA A 53 17.29 -16.62 3.16
N GLY A 54 16.76 -15.51 3.67
CA GLY A 54 16.52 -15.40 5.12
C GLY A 54 15.44 -16.40 5.53
N ASP A 55 15.48 -16.84 6.79
CA ASP A 55 14.50 -17.79 7.32
C ASP A 55 13.08 -17.22 7.17
N ARG A 56 12.17 -18.01 6.58
CA ARG A 56 10.72 -17.73 6.48
C ARG A 56 10.35 -16.36 5.90
N ARG A 57 11.07 -15.85 4.88
CA ARG A 57 10.68 -14.62 4.15
C ARG A 57 9.44 -14.74 3.27
N THR A 58 9.05 -15.97 2.95
CA THR A 58 7.80 -16.28 2.26
C THR A 58 7.15 -17.48 2.96
N PRO A 59 5.81 -17.55 3.01
CA PRO A 59 5.13 -18.71 3.57
C PRO A 59 5.33 -19.95 2.69
N ALA A 60 5.11 -21.15 3.26
CA ALA A 60 5.19 -22.41 2.53
C ALA A 60 4.06 -22.60 1.50
N ALA A 61 2.92 -21.92 1.71
CA ALA A 61 1.77 -21.91 0.82
C ALA A 61 1.12 -20.51 0.82
N PRO A 62 0.33 -20.16 -0.21
CA PRO A 62 -0.46 -18.94 -0.19
C PRO A 62 -1.34 -18.85 1.06
N LEU A 63 -1.46 -17.63 1.59
CA LEU A 63 -2.33 -17.27 2.69
C LEU A 63 -3.80 -17.48 2.33
N PRO A 64 -4.66 -17.81 3.32
CA PRO A 64 -6.10 -17.88 3.12
C PRO A 64 -6.64 -16.60 2.50
N ALA A 65 -7.37 -16.75 1.39
CA ALA A 65 -8.03 -15.66 0.69
C ALA A 65 -9.54 -15.90 0.65
N HIS A 66 -10.31 -14.83 0.72
CA HIS A 66 -11.76 -14.81 0.65
C HIS A 66 -12.20 -14.14 -0.66
N ASP A 67 -13.29 -14.61 -1.24
CA ASP A 67 -13.92 -13.95 -2.38
C ASP A 67 -14.80 -12.80 -1.87
N PRO A 68 -14.49 -11.53 -2.18
CA PRO A 68 -15.23 -10.40 -1.63
C PRO A 68 -16.52 -10.06 -2.39
N ARG A 69 -16.80 -10.71 -3.53
CA ARG A 69 -17.87 -10.26 -4.45
C ARG A 69 -19.25 -10.27 -3.82
N GLU A 70 -19.53 -11.23 -2.94
CA GLU A 70 -20.79 -11.27 -2.20
C GLU A 70 -20.93 -10.02 -1.32
N ALA A 71 -19.89 -9.67 -0.55
CA ALA A 71 -19.90 -8.47 0.28
C ALA A 71 -20.11 -7.20 -0.56
N TRP A 72 -19.39 -7.07 -1.68
CA TRP A 72 -19.49 -5.91 -2.58
C TRP A 72 -20.84 -5.78 -3.31
N SER A 73 -21.64 -6.84 -3.36
CA SER A 73 -23.01 -6.78 -3.89
C SER A 73 -23.99 -6.06 -2.95
N GLN A 74 -23.59 -5.86 -1.69
CA GLN A 74 -24.40 -5.20 -0.67
C GLN A 74 -23.72 -3.89 -0.22
N PRO A 75 -24.49 -2.82 0.07
CA PRO A 75 -23.94 -1.62 0.68
C PRO A 75 -23.28 -1.91 2.04
N ALA A 76 -22.22 -1.17 2.37
CA ALA A 76 -21.64 -1.18 3.71
C ALA A 76 -22.69 -0.66 4.73
N ARG A 77 -22.92 -1.39 5.82
CA ARG A 77 -24.01 -1.10 6.77
C ARG A 77 -23.77 0.20 7.53
N SER A 78 -22.54 0.42 7.98
CA SER A 78 -22.11 1.68 8.61
C SER A 78 -21.92 2.82 7.62
N GLY A 79 -21.78 2.51 6.33
CA GLY A 79 -21.32 3.43 5.30
C GLY A 79 -19.80 3.42 5.11
N LEU A 80 -19.03 2.69 5.92
CA LEU A 80 -17.59 2.52 5.77
C LEU A 80 -17.18 1.04 5.81
N ARG A 81 -16.55 0.55 4.74
CA ARG A 81 -16.02 -0.83 4.64
C ARG A 81 -14.67 -0.83 3.95
N ALA A 82 -13.76 -1.64 4.45
CA ALA A 82 -12.45 -1.86 3.85
C ALA A 82 -12.30 -3.33 3.44
N THR A 83 -11.79 -3.57 2.24
CA THR A 83 -11.42 -4.90 1.75
C THR A 83 -9.94 -4.89 1.38
N TRP A 84 -9.11 -5.59 2.16
CA TRP A 84 -7.68 -5.67 1.88
C TRP A 84 -7.41 -6.66 0.75
N LEU A 85 -6.83 -6.19 -0.36
CA LEU A 85 -6.56 -6.98 -1.57
C LEU A 85 -5.09 -7.37 -1.72
N GLY A 86 -4.27 -6.99 -0.73
CA GLY A 86 -2.87 -7.35 -0.61
C GLY A 86 -1.98 -6.12 -0.64
N HIS A 87 -0.86 -6.21 0.08
CA HIS A 87 0.12 -5.15 0.21
C HIS A 87 -0.54 -3.84 0.69
N SER A 88 -0.45 -2.77 -0.09
CA SER A 88 -1.11 -1.48 0.16
C SER A 88 -2.37 -1.26 -0.69
N THR A 89 -2.84 -2.31 -1.39
CA THR A 89 -4.08 -2.27 -2.15
C THR A 89 -5.28 -2.57 -1.25
N VAL A 90 -6.11 -1.54 -1.03
CA VAL A 90 -7.36 -1.65 -0.29
C VAL A 90 -8.49 -1.06 -1.14
N LEU A 91 -9.59 -1.80 -1.25
CA LEU A 91 -10.85 -1.23 -1.73
C LEU A 91 -11.62 -0.68 -0.53
N ILE A 92 -11.87 0.62 -0.53
CA ILE A 92 -12.59 1.33 0.52
C ILE A 92 -13.95 1.72 -0.05
N GLU A 93 -15.01 1.28 0.61
CA GLU A 93 -16.36 1.77 0.37
C GLU A 93 -16.69 2.81 1.44
N ILE A 94 -16.88 4.06 1.04
CA ILE A 94 -17.07 5.23 1.90
C ILE A 94 -18.27 6.02 1.41
N ASP A 95 -19.35 6.00 2.19
CA ASP A 95 -20.63 6.69 1.96
C ASP A 95 -21.19 6.53 0.54
N GLY A 96 -21.14 5.29 0.04
CA GLY A 96 -21.68 4.93 -1.28
C GLY A 96 -20.69 5.02 -2.43
N HIS A 97 -19.45 5.47 -2.18
CA HIS A 97 -18.40 5.56 -3.17
C HIS A 97 -17.27 4.56 -2.91
N ARG A 98 -16.53 4.19 -3.95
CA ARG A 98 -15.42 3.24 -3.95
C ARG A 98 -14.10 3.92 -4.28
N VAL A 99 -13.14 3.76 -3.38
CA VAL A 99 -11.78 4.25 -3.52
C VAL A 99 -10.83 3.06 -3.54
N LEU A 100 -9.93 3.01 -4.52
CA LEU A 100 -8.90 1.97 -4.62
C LEU A 100 -7.52 2.59 -4.38
N THR A 101 -6.82 2.15 -3.34
CA THR A 101 -5.47 2.64 -3.01
C THR A 101 -4.41 1.79 -3.68
N ASP A 102 -3.32 2.42 -4.15
CA ASP A 102 -2.07 1.80 -4.61
C ASP A 102 -2.24 0.42 -5.28
N PRO A 103 -2.97 0.34 -6.41
CA PRO A 103 -3.42 -0.93 -6.95
C PRO A 103 -2.30 -1.72 -7.63
N VAL A 104 -2.03 -2.94 -7.13
CA VAL A 104 -0.98 -3.83 -7.66
C VAL A 104 -1.46 -5.26 -7.94
N TRP A 105 -1.78 -5.51 -9.21
CA TRP A 105 -2.06 -6.85 -9.75
C TRP A 105 -0.83 -7.53 -10.36
N GLY A 106 0.22 -6.77 -10.68
CA GLY A 106 1.47 -7.29 -11.21
C GLY A 106 2.03 -8.45 -10.37
N THR A 107 2.67 -9.41 -11.04
CA THR A 107 3.31 -10.55 -10.38
C THR A 107 4.62 -10.17 -9.68
N ARG A 108 5.20 -9.02 -10.06
CA ARG A 108 6.44 -8.49 -9.50
C ARG A 108 6.37 -6.99 -9.29
N ALA A 109 6.86 -6.54 -8.17
CA ALA A 109 7.15 -5.13 -7.91
C ALA A 109 8.50 -4.77 -8.53
N SER A 110 8.56 -4.66 -9.85
CA SER A 110 9.82 -4.47 -10.58
C SER A 110 9.63 -3.86 -11.98
N PRO A 111 10.64 -3.13 -12.51
CA PRO A 111 10.62 -2.74 -13.91
C PRO A 111 10.76 -3.93 -14.87
N PHE A 112 11.24 -5.08 -14.41
CA PHE A 112 11.56 -6.24 -15.22
C PHE A 112 10.58 -7.39 -14.97
N ARG A 113 10.21 -8.10 -16.05
CA ARG A 113 9.30 -9.26 -15.96
C ARG A 113 9.87 -10.45 -15.20
N LEU A 114 11.20 -10.61 -15.23
CA LEU A 114 11.90 -11.79 -14.71
C LEU A 114 12.72 -11.52 -13.44
N LEU A 115 13.03 -10.27 -13.14
CA LEU A 115 13.90 -9.85 -12.03
C LEU A 115 13.12 -8.99 -11.03
N GLY A 116 13.53 -9.00 -9.76
CA GLY A 116 12.94 -8.19 -8.69
C GLY A 116 11.87 -8.94 -7.89
N PRO A 117 11.33 -8.33 -6.81
CA PRO A 117 10.45 -8.99 -5.86
C PRO A 117 9.21 -9.59 -6.54
N LYS A 118 9.00 -10.90 -6.37
CA LYS A 118 7.79 -11.60 -6.83
C LYS A 118 6.80 -11.66 -5.67
N ARG A 119 5.52 -11.40 -5.93
CA ARG A 119 4.49 -11.65 -4.91
C ARG A 119 4.44 -13.14 -4.58
N PHE A 120 4.39 -13.46 -3.29
CA PHE A 120 4.10 -14.83 -2.85
C PHE A 120 2.60 -15.04 -2.65
N GLN A 121 1.86 -13.96 -2.38
CA GLN A 121 0.41 -14.01 -2.20
C GLN A 121 -0.32 -13.44 -3.41
N PRO A 122 -1.11 -14.21 -4.18
CA PRO A 122 -1.89 -13.70 -5.30
C PRO A 122 -2.99 -12.72 -4.85
N VAL A 123 -3.44 -11.82 -5.74
CA VAL A 123 -4.65 -11.02 -5.47
C VAL A 123 -5.84 -11.97 -5.43
N PRO A 124 -6.82 -11.80 -4.52
CA PRO A 124 -7.96 -12.71 -4.41
C PRO A 124 -8.83 -12.79 -5.68
N LEU A 125 -8.76 -11.79 -6.57
CA LEU A 125 -9.51 -11.75 -7.82
C LEU A 125 -8.75 -11.03 -8.93
N ARG A 126 -9.13 -11.27 -10.18
CA ARG A 126 -8.61 -10.54 -11.35
C ARG A 126 -9.14 -9.11 -11.37
N LEU A 127 -8.37 -8.18 -11.93
CA LEU A 127 -8.73 -6.76 -11.96
C LEU A 127 -10.09 -6.50 -12.62
N ARG A 128 -10.43 -7.23 -13.70
CA ARG A 128 -11.74 -7.13 -14.36
C ARG A 128 -12.95 -7.62 -13.54
N GLN A 129 -12.69 -8.31 -12.43
CA GLN A 129 -13.72 -8.78 -11.51
C GLN A 129 -13.94 -7.79 -10.36
N MET A 130 -13.16 -6.71 -10.32
CA MET A 130 -13.39 -5.61 -9.38
C MET A 130 -14.72 -4.92 -9.71
N PRO A 131 -15.41 -4.40 -8.69
CA PRO A 131 -16.50 -3.46 -8.93
C PRO A 131 -15.97 -2.20 -9.62
N GLU A 132 -16.89 -1.40 -10.18
CA GLU A 132 -16.55 -0.03 -10.56
C GLU A 132 -16.04 0.76 -9.35
N VAL A 133 -15.02 1.58 -9.59
CA VAL A 133 -14.34 2.39 -8.60
C VAL A 133 -14.50 3.85 -9.03
N ASP A 134 -14.86 4.72 -8.08
CA ASP A 134 -15.06 6.15 -8.33
C ASP A 134 -13.73 6.90 -8.46
N VAL A 135 -12.68 6.46 -7.76
CA VAL A 135 -11.35 7.05 -7.82
C VAL A 135 -10.24 6.08 -7.42
N VAL A 136 -9.11 6.15 -8.12
CA VAL A 136 -7.87 5.49 -7.73
C VAL A 136 -6.96 6.50 -7.05
N VAL A 137 -6.41 6.13 -5.89
CA VAL A 137 -5.48 6.95 -5.11
C VAL A 137 -4.08 6.32 -5.19
N ILE A 138 -3.07 7.14 -5.50
CA ILE A 138 -1.67 6.69 -5.59
C ILE A 138 -0.78 7.52 -4.67
N SER A 139 -0.16 6.87 -3.69
CA SER A 139 0.67 7.55 -2.68
C SER A 139 2.03 8.01 -3.20
N HIS A 140 2.73 7.18 -3.98
CA HIS A 140 4.06 7.47 -4.52
C HIS A 140 4.42 6.53 -5.69
N ASP A 141 5.62 6.67 -6.23
CA ASP A 141 6.01 6.04 -7.50
C ASP A 141 6.79 4.73 -7.37
N HIS A 142 6.88 4.07 -6.21
CA HIS A 142 7.57 2.78 -6.13
C HIS A 142 6.79 1.65 -6.82
N TYR A 143 7.48 0.57 -7.19
CA TYR A 143 6.92 -0.47 -8.06
C TYR A 143 5.82 -1.31 -7.41
N ASP A 144 5.81 -1.39 -6.09
CA ASP A 144 4.82 -2.07 -5.26
C ASP A 144 3.64 -1.17 -4.83
N HIS A 145 3.64 0.10 -5.25
CA HIS A 145 2.53 1.04 -5.08
C HIS A 145 1.99 1.58 -6.41
N LEU A 146 2.85 1.64 -7.43
CA LEU A 146 2.56 2.11 -8.79
C LEU A 146 2.95 1.03 -9.81
N ASP A 147 2.01 0.14 -10.09
CA ASP A 147 2.20 -1.03 -10.94
C ASP A 147 1.81 -0.78 -12.40
N TYR A 148 2.79 -0.83 -13.30
CA TYR A 148 2.62 -0.57 -14.73
C TYR A 148 1.48 -1.39 -15.39
N PRO A 149 1.43 -2.73 -15.29
CA PRO A 149 0.36 -3.51 -15.91
C PRO A 149 -1.03 -3.16 -15.35
N THR A 150 -1.15 -2.90 -14.04
CA THR A 150 -2.41 -2.49 -13.44
C THR A 150 -2.89 -1.15 -13.98
N ILE A 151 -2.03 -0.12 -13.98
CA ILE A 151 -2.40 1.20 -14.52
C ILE A 151 -2.76 1.11 -15.99
N ARG A 152 -2.04 0.31 -16.79
CA ARG A 152 -2.36 0.09 -18.21
C ARG A 152 -3.73 -0.52 -18.42
N ALA A 153 -4.10 -1.50 -17.60
CA ALA A 153 -5.41 -2.13 -17.68
C ALA A 153 -6.52 -1.15 -17.30
N LEU A 154 -6.35 -0.39 -16.20
CA LEU A 154 -7.31 0.64 -15.77
C LEU A 154 -7.46 1.78 -16.79
N ALA A 155 -6.37 2.21 -17.42
CA ALA A 155 -6.39 3.24 -18.45
C ALA A 155 -7.22 2.81 -19.67
N ARG A 156 -7.14 1.52 -20.05
CA ARG A 156 -7.81 0.95 -21.23
C ARG A 156 -9.26 0.56 -21.00
N HIS A 157 -9.58 0.05 -19.82
CA HIS A 157 -10.85 -0.62 -19.56
C HIS A 157 -11.78 0.13 -18.61
N SER A 158 -11.36 1.30 -18.12
CA SER A 158 -12.16 2.14 -17.24
C SER A 158 -11.92 3.61 -17.54
N ALA A 159 -12.92 4.45 -17.23
CA ALA A 159 -12.82 5.91 -17.23
C ALA A 159 -12.43 6.49 -15.86
N VAL A 160 -12.11 5.64 -14.87
CA VAL A 160 -11.84 6.04 -13.48
C VAL A 160 -10.78 7.17 -13.41
N PRO A 161 -11.02 8.23 -12.64
CA PRO A 161 -10.02 9.26 -12.35
C PRO A 161 -8.96 8.76 -11.35
N PHE A 162 -7.79 9.38 -11.40
CA PHE A 162 -6.64 9.12 -10.55
C PHE A 162 -6.31 10.38 -9.76
N VAL A 163 -6.15 10.25 -8.45
CA VAL A 163 -5.59 11.29 -7.57
C VAL A 163 -4.26 10.78 -7.04
N THR A 164 -3.19 11.56 -7.19
CA THR A 164 -1.83 11.11 -6.89
C THR A 164 -0.95 12.23 -6.37
N SER A 165 0.18 11.87 -5.76
CA SER A 165 1.24 12.83 -5.39
C SER A 165 1.84 13.53 -6.61
N LEU A 166 2.23 14.80 -6.42
CA LEU A 166 2.76 15.67 -7.47
C LEU A 166 3.96 15.05 -8.23
N GLY A 167 3.91 15.07 -9.56
CA GLY A 167 4.94 14.52 -10.45
C GLY A 167 4.64 13.09 -10.90
N VAL A 168 3.93 12.29 -10.10
CA VAL A 168 3.59 10.89 -10.43
C VAL A 168 2.71 10.79 -11.68
N GLY A 169 1.90 11.83 -11.95
CA GLY A 169 1.04 11.91 -13.12
C GLY A 169 1.81 11.83 -14.45
N ALA A 170 3.11 12.16 -14.47
CA ALA A 170 3.95 11.98 -15.65
C ALA A 170 4.08 10.49 -16.05
N HIS A 171 4.16 9.57 -15.08
CA HIS A 171 4.17 8.14 -15.34
C HIS A 171 2.80 7.66 -15.82
N LEU A 172 1.72 8.07 -15.15
CA LEU A 172 0.35 7.70 -15.51
C LEU A 172 0.00 8.11 -16.95
N GLN A 173 0.31 9.36 -17.31
CA GLN A 173 0.10 9.90 -18.64
C GLN A 173 0.94 9.15 -19.68
N ALA A 174 2.21 8.86 -19.37
CA ALA A 174 3.08 8.07 -20.25
C ALA A 174 2.56 6.64 -20.47
N TRP A 175 1.80 6.10 -19.53
CA TRP A 175 1.20 4.78 -19.64
C TRP A 175 -0.17 4.80 -20.30
N GLY A 176 -0.71 5.96 -20.63
CA GLY A 176 -1.94 6.10 -21.42
C GLY A 176 -3.18 6.45 -20.60
N VAL A 177 -3.03 6.87 -19.34
CA VAL A 177 -4.11 7.56 -18.63
C VAL A 177 -4.27 8.94 -19.26
N ALA A 178 -5.51 9.29 -19.63
CA ALA A 178 -5.79 10.60 -20.24
C ALA A 178 -5.52 11.73 -19.22
N PRO A 179 -4.89 12.86 -19.61
CA PRO A 179 -4.53 13.93 -18.68
C PRO A 179 -5.69 14.45 -17.83
N GLU A 180 -6.89 14.54 -18.39
CA GLU A 180 -8.11 14.98 -17.72
C GLU A 180 -8.59 14.03 -16.60
N ARG A 181 -8.07 12.79 -16.58
CA ARG A 181 -8.32 11.81 -15.52
C ARG A 181 -7.26 11.86 -14.42
N ILE A 182 -6.26 12.74 -14.49
CA ILE A 182 -5.15 12.78 -13.53
C ILE A 182 -5.22 14.08 -12.74
N THR A 183 -5.36 13.96 -11.42
CA THR A 183 -5.15 15.06 -10.48
C THR A 183 -3.91 14.79 -9.64
N GLU A 184 -3.01 15.76 -9.63
CA GLU A 184 -1.76 15.73 -8.86
C GLU A 184 -1.79 16.74 -7.73
N LEU A 185 -1.52 16.28 -6.52
CA LEU A 185 -1.55 17.07 -5.29
C LEU A 185 -0.15 17.22 -4.69
N ASP A 186 0.22 18.45 -4.33
CA ASP A 186 1.27 18.73 -3.36
C ASP A 186 0.74 18.54 -1.93
N TRP A 187 1.61 18.51 -0.93
CA TRP A 187 1.18 18.39 0.47
C TRP A 187 0.24 19.52 0.87
N TRP A 188 -0.84 19.12 1.54
CA TRP A 188 -1.97 19.95 1.98
C TRP A 188 -2.87 20.47 0.86
N GLU A 189 -2.63 20.10 -0.40
CA GLU A 189 -3.61 20.29 -1.45
C GLU A 189 -4.73 19.24 -1.36
N SER A 190 -5.94 19.66 -1.68
CA SER A 190 -7.15 18.84 -1.67
C SER A 190 -7.84 18.89 -3.03
N HIS A 191 -8.50 17.79 -3.39
CA HIS A 191 -9.32 17.68 -4.57
C HIS A 191 -10.67 17.03 -4.25
N ARG A 192 -11.76 17.68 -4.65
CA ARG A 192 -13.11 17.10 -4.60
C ARG A 192 -13.32 16.25 -5.86
N VAL A 193 -13.56 14.95 -5.67
CA VAL A 193 -13.73 14.01 -6.78
C VAL A 193 -15.08 14.27 -7.47
N PRO A 194 -15.11 14.60 -8.76
CA PRO A 194 -16.34 14.95 -9.47
C PRO A 194 -17.39 13.85 -9.41
N GLY A 195 -18.67 14.23 -9.28
CA GLY A 195 -19.79 13.28 -9.22
C GLY A 195 -19.90 12.51 -7.90
N THR A 196 -19.07 12.83 -6.90
CA THR A 196 -19.07 12.18 -5.59
C THR A 196 -19.14 13.19 -4.43
N GLY A 197 -19.39 12.69 -3.22
CA GLY A 197 -19.21 13.44 -1.98
C GLY A 197 -17.76 13.48 -1.46
N LEU A 198 -16.79 12.90 -2.18
CA LEU A 198 -15.45 12.66 -1.67
C LEU A 198 -14.50 13.84 -1.89
N THR A 199 -13.66 14.10 -0.90
CA THR A 199 -12.48 14.96 -0.96
C THR A 199 -11.25 14.14 -0.61
N ILE A 200 -10.22 14.23 -1.45
CA ILE A 200 -8.93 13.60 -1.21
C ILE A 200 -7.91 14.70 -0.94
N THR A 201 -7.18 14.59 0.17
CA THR A 201 -6.12 15.51 0.56
C THR A 201 -4.80 14.77 0.62
N ALA A 202 -3.77 15.26 -0.07
CA ALA A 202 -2.41 14.77 0.12
C ALA A 202 -1.84 15.35 1.41
N ALA A 203 -1.38 14.49 2.31
CA ALA A 203 -0.81 14.86 3.59
C ALA A 203 0.68 14.44 3.67
N PRO A 204 1.45 15.03 4.59
CA PRO A 204 2.86 14.69 4.74
C PRO A 204 3.14 13.19 4.94
N SER A 205 4.26 12.75 4.38
CA SER A 205 4.86 11.43 4.61
C SER A 205 6.37 11.58 4.69
N GLN A 206 7.05 10.72 5.44
CA GLN A 206 8.50 10.68 5.50
C GLN A 206 9.03 9.51 4.69
N HIS A 207 9.23 9.71 3.38
CA HIS A 207 9.64 8.63 2.48
C HIS A 207 10.56 9.17 1.38
N PHE A 208 10.61 8.49 0.24
CA PHE A 208 11.33 8.88 -0.97
C PHE A 208 10.62 8.36 -2.22
N SER A 209 11.12 8.70 -3.40
CA SER A 209 10.61 8.20 -4.69
C SER A 209 11.75 7.78 -5.61
N GLY A 210 11.41 7.07 -6.69
CA GLY A 210 12.32 6.75 -7.78
C GLY A 210 12.08 5.38 -8.39
N ARG A 211 12.19 5.30 -9.72
CA ARG A 211 11.95 4.07 -10.50
C ARG A 211 13.19 3.60 -11.26
N GLY A 212 14.22 4.43 -11.40
CA GLY A 212 15.46 4.15 -12.12
C GLY A 212 16.70 4.60 -11.36
N LEU A 213 17.82 4.73 -12.09
CA LEU A 213 19.14 5.01 -11.48
C LEU A 213 19.38 6.50 -11.18
N LYS A 214 18.61 7.41 -11.80
CA LYS A 214 18.87 8.86 -11.78
C LYS A 214 17.62 9.69 -11.49
N ASP A 215 16.59 9.09 -10.92
CA ASP A 215 15.28 9.71 -10.66
C ASP A 215 14.86 9.61 -9.19
N ARG A 216 15.83 9.37 -8.29
CA ARG A 216 15.58 9.43 -6.85
C ARG A 216 15.00 10.80 -6.50
N ASN A 217 13.89 10.80 -5.78
CA ASN A 217 13.15 11.98 -5.34
C ASN A 217 12.63 12.87 -6.49
N ALA A 218 12.46 12.31 -7.70
CA ALA A 218 11.99 13.07 -8.86
C ALA A 218 10.48 13.30 -8.86
N THR A 219 9.71 12.58 -8.04
CA THR A 219 8.28 12.83 -7.79
C THR A 219 8.03 12.95 -6.29
N LEU A 220 6.90 13.52 -5.90
CA LEU A 220 6.50 13.60 -4.50
C LEU A 220 5.97 12.25 -4.00
N TRP A 221 5.96 12.08 -2.69
CA TRP A 221 5.31 11.01 -1.93
C TRP A 221 4.41 11.64 -0.87
N SER A 222 3.25 11.03 -0.60
CA SER A 222 2.28 11.56 0.35
C SER A 222 1.52 10.44 1.05
N SER A 223 1.13 10.70 2.30
CA SER A 223 -0.04 10.03 2.85
C SER A 223 -1.29 10.65 2.23
N MET A 224 -2.40 9.92 2.22
CA MET A 224 -3.64 10.34 1.58
C MET A 224 -4.78 10.28 2.58
N VAL A 225 -5.54 11.36 2.68
CA VAL A 225 -6.74 11.43 3.50
C VAL A 225 -7.96 11.47 2.59
N VAL A 226 -8.85 10.50 2.74
CA VAL A 226 -10.12 10.39 2.01
C VAL A 226 -11.25 10.78 2.96
N GLN A 227 -12.02 11.80 2.59
CA GLN A 227 -13.08 12.35 3.43
C GLN A 227 -14.38 12.42 2.64
N SER A 228 -15.46 12.02 3.29
CA SER A 228 -16.83 12.34 2.89
C SER A 228 -17.43 13.30 3.93
N GLU A 229 -18.74 13.55 3.84
CA GLU A 229 -19.48 14.27 4.87
C GLU A 229 -19.52 13.52 6.22
N ARG A 230 -19.41 12.18 6.21
CA ARG A 230 -19.66 11.33 7.37
C ARG A 230 -18.43 10.60 7.88
N HIS A 231 -17.50 10.21 7.00
CA HIS A 231 -16.38 9.38 7.34
C HIS A 231 -15.05 9.96 6.84
N ARG A 232 -13.97 9.62 7.53
CA ARG A 232 -12.61 10.06 7.24
C ARG A 232 -11.65 8.89 7.37
N VAL A 233 -10.88 8.63 6.32
CA VAL A 233 -9.90 7.55 6.24
C VAL A 233 -8.51 8.12 6.02
N PHE A 234 -7.55 7.69 6.83
CA PHE A 234 -6.13 7.97 6.64
C PHE A 234 -5.45 6.77 5.97
N PHE A 235 -4.71 7.01 4.90
CA PHE A 235 -3.86 6.04 4.22
C PHE A 235 -2.41 6.51 4.23
N SER A 236 -1.49 5.75 4.83
CA SER A 236 -0.10 6.20 4.94
C SER A 236 0.68 6.27 3.62
N GLY A 237 0.35 5.41 2.64
CA GLY A 237 1.36 4.96 1.69
C GLY A 237 2.53 4.30 2.46
N ASP A 238 3.74 4.54 2.00
CA ASP A 238 4.96 4.25 2.78
C ASP A 238 5.51 5.52 3.43
N THR A 239 6.03 5.38 4.65
CA THR A 239 6.42 6.50 5.49
C THR A 239 7.22 6.05 6.71
N GLY A 240 8.11 6.91 7.20
CA GLY A 240 8.73 6.80 8.52
C GLY A 240 7.90 7.41 9.64
N LEU A 241 8.41 7.30 10.87
CA LEU A 241 7.81 8.02 12.01
C LEU A 241 8.18 9.51 11.95
N THR A 242 7.18 10.37 12.03
CA THR A 242 7.31 11.83 12.01
C THR A 242 6.31 12.48 12.97
N THR A 243 6.58 13.70 13.40
CA THR A 243 5.67 14.49 14.24
C THR A 243 4.48 15.05 13.45
N GLU A 244 4.55 15.06 12.11
CA GLU A 244 3.48 15.55 11.23
C GLU A 244 2.14 14.84 11.45
N TYR A 245 2.13 13.60 11.95
CA TYR A 245 0.89 12.88 12.28
C TYR A 245 -0.03 13.64 13.22
N ALA A 246 0.52 14.39 14.19
CA ALA A 246 -0.28 15.22 15.09
C ALA A 246 -0.94 16.38 14.35
N THR A 247 -0.21 17.04 13.44
CA THR A 247 -0.73 18.12 12.59
C THR A 247 -1.77 17.59 11.59
N ILE A 248 -1.56 16.39 11.04
CA ILE A 248 -2.54 15.71 10.18
C ILE A 248 -3.84 15.46 10.95
N ARG A 249 -3.76 14.93 12.17
CA ARG A 249 -4.93 14.75 13.05
C ARG A 249 -5.65 16.07 13.31
N GLU A 250 -4.91 17.12 13.66
CA GLU A 250 -5.49 18.43 13.97
C GLU A 250 -6.23 19.04 12.80
N ARG A 251 -5.73 18.87 11.57
CA ARG A 251 -6.33 19.46 10.36
C ARG A 251 -7.42 18.60 9.74
N LEU A 252 -7.25 17.29 9.76
CA LEU A 252 -8.03 16.37 8.92
C LEU A 252 -8.73 15.26 9.73
N GLY A 253 -8.35 15.05 10.99
CA GLY A 253 -8.97 14.07 11.88
C GLY A 253 -10.24 14.61 12.57
N PRO A 254 -10.90 13.80 13.43
CA PRO A 254 -10.57 12.41 13.75
C PRO A 254 -10.81 11.46 12.57
N PHE A 255 -10.19 10.28 12.59
CA PHE A 255 -10.30 9.27 11.54
C PHE A 255 -11.10 8.05 12.02
N ASP A 256 -12.01 7.58 11.19
CA ASP A 256 -12.78 6.34 11.43
C ASP A 256 -11.94 5.10 11.13
N LEU A 257 -11.06 5.21 10.12
CA LEU A 257 -10.13 4.17 9.71
C LEU A 257 -8.75 4.78 9.46
N VAL A 258 -7.74 4.16 10.08
CA VAL A 258 -6.32 4.47 9.89
C VAL A 258 -5.66 3.25 9.27
N MET A 259 -5.07 3.43 8.10
CA MET A 259 -4.31 2.39 7.39
C MET A 259 -2.83 2.79 7.41
N LEU A 260 -2.01 2.01 8.12
CA LEU A 260 -0.57 2.24 8.24
C LEU A 260 0.20 1.04 7.74
N GLU A 261 1.29 1.31 7.02
CA GLU A 261 2.26 0.27 6.70
C GLU A 261 2.91 -0.31 7.96
N VAL A 262 3.10 -1.63 7.96
CA VAL A 262 3.76 -2.33 9.07
C VAL A 262 4.88 -3.27 8.61
N GLY A 263 4.92 -3.63 7.33
CA GLY A 263 5.95 -4.49 6.77
C GLY A 263 7.14 -3.71 6.23
N ALA A 264 7.98 -4.40 5.46
CA ALA A 264 9.16 -3.87 4.79
C ALA A 264 10.11 -3.06 5.69
N PHE A 265 10.22 -3.41 6.97
CA PHE A 265 10.99 -2.62 7.94
C PHE A 265 12.36 -3.24 8.24
N HIS A 266 13.29 -2.39 8.66
CA HIS A 266 14.61 -2.79 9.17
C HIS A 266 15.12 -1.71 10.12
N PRO A 267 15.92 -2.04 11.16
CA PRO A 267 16.48 -1.04 12.07
C PRO A 267 17.25 0.09 11.36
N SER A 268 17.82 -0.16 10.18
CA SER A 268 18.51 0.86 9.37
C SER A 268 17.59 1.74 8.51
N TRP A 269 16.26 1.51 8.52
CA TRP A 269 15.26 2.15 7.65
C TRP A 269 14.12 2.82 8.41
N GLY A 270 14.19 2.94 9.73
CA GLY A 270 13.10 3.50 10.55
C GLY A 270 12.77 4.97 10.23
N ASP A 271 13.55 5.61 9.37
CA ASP A 271 13.28 6.93 8.79
C ASP A 271 12.33 6.92 7.59
N ILE A 272 12.15 5.78 6.92
CA ILE A 272 11.36 5.68 5.68
C ILE A 272 10.28 4.59 5.74
N HIS A 273 10.39 3.63 6.65
CA HIS A 273 9.37 2.63 6.93
C HIS A 273 9.05 2.59 8.42
N LEU A 274 7.76 2.58 8.77
CA LEU A 274 7.32 2.56 10.16
C LEU A 274 7.74 1.26 10.87
N GLY A 275 7.40 0.12 10.28
CA GLY A 275 7.34 -1.14 11.01
C GLY A 275 6.22 -1.15 12.09
N PRO A 276 5.95 -2.30 12.70
CA PRO A 276 4.76 -2.49 13.54
C PRO A 276 4.75 -1.60 14.80
N LEU A 277 5.90 -1.42 15.45
CA LEU A 277 5.99 -0.65 16.70
C LEU A 277 5.86 0.86 16.47
N ASN A 278 6.46 1.41 15.40
CA ASN A 278 6.27 2.83 15.11
C ASN A 278 4.90 3.10 14.48
N ALA A 279 4.28 2.13 13.81
CA ALA A 279 2.90 2.26 13.35
C ALA A 279 1.93 2.47 14.52
N LEU A 280 2.11 1.79 15.66
CA LEU A 280 1.33 2.07 16.88
C LEU A 280 1.56 3.49 17.43
N LYS A 281 2.79 4.00 17.38
CA LYS A 281 3.08 5.39 17.77
C LYS A 281 2.44 6.39 16.81
N ALA A 282 2.53 6.16 15.50
CA ALA A 282 1.89 6.98 14.47
C ALA A 282 0.37 6.98 14.62
N HIS A 283 -0.23 5.82 14.88
CA HIS A 283 -1.66 5.66 15.16
C HIS A 283 -2.10 6.50 16.37
N ALA A 284 -1.32 6.48 17.47
CA ALA A 284 -1.59 7.32 18.64
C ALA A 284 -1.48 8.82 18.32
N LEU A 285 -0.48 9.25 17.53
CA LEU A 285 -0.33 10.64 17.10
C LEU A 285 -1.48 11.09 16.18
N LEU A 286 -1.98 10.19 15.33
CA LEU A 286 -3.16 10.39 14.48
C LEU A 286 -4.47 10.44 15.28
N GLY A 287 -4.44 10.14 16.58
CA GLY A 287 -5.60 10.25 17.48
C GLY A 287 -6.42 8.98 17.61
N GLY A 288 -5.93 7.84 17.12
CA GLY A 288 -6.61 6.55 17.22
C GLY A 288 -7.47 6.21 15.99
N GLY A 289 -8.65 5.62 16.23
CA GLY A 289 -9.51 5.06 15.19
C GLY A 289 -9.22 3.58 14.90
N ALA A 290 -10.08 2.90 14.13
CA ALA A 290 -9.82 1.51 13.78
C ALA A 290 -8.54 1.41 12.94
N PHE A 291 -7.65 0.46 13.24
CA PHE A 291 -6.34 0.35 12.60
C PHE A 291 -6.26 -0.89 11.71
N LEU A 292 -6.24 -0.68 10.40
CA LEU A 292 -5.94 -1.72 9.39
C LEU A 292 -4.46 -1.69 8.98
N PRO A 293 -3.63 -2.69 9.36
CA PRO A 293 -2.25 -2.75 8.92
C PRO A 293 -2.14 -3.17 7.44
N VAL A 294 -1.33 -2.44 6.68
CA VAL A 294 -1.04 -2.70 5.27
C VAL A 294 0.45 -2.97 5.04
N HIS A 295 0.87 -3.16 3.79
CA HIS A 295 2.28 -3.32 3.40
C HIS A 295 2.96 -4.60 3.91
N TRP A 296 2.19 -5.64 4.25
CA TRP A 296 2.69 -6.94 4.71
C TRP A 296 2.03 -8.11 3.95
N GLY A 297 2.51 -9.34 4.17
CA GLY A 297 1.81 -10.56 3.72
C GLY A 297 1.69 -10.74 2.20
N THR A 298 2.44 -10.00 1.37
CA THR A 298 2.29 -10.05 -0.10
C THR A 298 3.60 -10.18 -0.87
N PHE A 299 4.58 -9.33 -0.56
CA PHE A 299 5.91 -9.33 -1.17
C PHE A 299 6.98 -9.51 -0.09
N SER A 300 8.10 -10.15 -0.45
CA SER A 300 9.31 -10.17 0.39
C SER A 300 10.17 -8.96 0.03
N LEU A 301 9.93 -7.82 0.70
CA LEU A 301 10.63 -6.54 0.46
C LEU A 301 11.68 -6.19 1.52
N ALA A 302 11.80 -7.01 2.57
CA ALA A 302 12.77 -6.84 3.64
C ALA A 302 13.33 -8.20 4.09
N MET A 303 14.20 -8.16 5.09
CA MET A 303 14.93 -9.34 5.56
C MET A 303 14.19 -10.13 6.64
N HIS A 304 13.14 -9.55 7.23
CA HIS A 304 12.30 -10.13 8.28
C HIS A 304 11.43 -11.30 7.77
N ALA A 305 10.93 -12.14 8.68
CA ALA A 305 9.98 -13.20 8.31
C ALA A 305 8.66 -12.57 7.80
N TRP A 306 7.95 -13.25 6.90
CA TRP A 306 6.76 -12.68 6.23
C TRP A 306 5.63 -12.31 7.21
N ASP A 307 5.52 -13.02 8.33
CA ASP A 307 4.52 -12.89 9.38
C ASP A 307 4.95 -11.99 10.55
N GLU A 308 6.25 -11.70 10.68
CA GLU A 308 6.83 -10.90 11.77
C GLU A 308 6.13 -9.55 12.00
N PRO A 309 5.77 -8.77 10.95
CA PRO A 309 5.02 -7.53 11.11
C PRO A 309 3.67 -7.73 11.83
N ALA A 310 2.91 -8.73 11.43
CA ALA A 310 1.58 -9.01 11.96
C ALA A 310 1.66 -9.55 13.39
N GLU A 311 2.61 -10.45 13.66
CA GLU A 311 2.86 -11.00 15.00
C GLU A 311 3.25 -9.91 16.00
N THR A 312 4.22 -9.08 15.63
CA THR A 312 4.71 -8.01 16.49
C THR A 312 3.64 -6.96 16.74
N LEU A 313 2.89 -6.58 15.69
CA LEU A 313 1.78 -5.64 15.85
C LEU A 313 0.71 -6.20 16.78
N LEU A 314 0.27 -7.44 16.57
CA LEU A 314 -0.77 -8.07 17.37
C LEU A 314 -0.38 -8.13 18.85
N GLN A 315 0.86 -8.53 19.15
CA GLN A 315 1.37 -8.60 20.51
C GLN A 315 1.45 -7.21 21.17
N ALA A 316 1.98 -6.21 20.46
CA ALA A 316 2.16 -4.87 21.01
C ALA A 316 0.84 -4.10 21.16
N ALA A 317 -0.11 -4.30 20.25
CA ALA A 317 -1.42 -3.64 20.27
C ALA A 317 -2.29 -4.04 21.46
N GLN A 318 -2.16 -5.28 21.95
CA GLN A 318 -2.89 -5.76 23.14
C GLN A 318 -2.57 -4.92 24.37
N GLY A 319 -1.29 -4.56 24.57
CA GLY A 319 -0.88 -3.72 25.69
C GLY A 319 -1.36 -2.26 25.59
N ALA A 320 -1.58 -1.77 24.36
CA ALA A 320 -2.00 -0.41 24.08
C ALA A 320 -3.52 -0.22 23.94
N GLY A 321 -4.30 -1.30 23.92
CA GLY A 321 -5.76 -1.24 23.69
C GLY A 321 -6.14 -0.78 22.28
N THR A 322 -5.25 -0.97 21.29
CA THR A 322 -5.45 -0.48 19.93
C THR A 322 -6.49 -1.31 19.18
N PRO A 323 -7.52 -0.70 18.56
CA PRO A 323 -8.58 -1.41 17.84
C PRO A 323 -8.11 -1.90 16.47
N LEU A 324 -7.41 -3.03 16.44
CA LEU A 324 -6.90 -3.63 15.21
C LEU A 324 -8.01 -4.25 14.33
N LEU A 325 -7.93 -4.00 13.03
CA LEU A 325 -8.67 -4.65 11.96
C LEU A 325 -7.69 -5.49 11.13
N MET A 326 -7.61 -6.79 11.36
CA MET A 326 -6.69 -7.68 10.63
C MET A 326 -7.47 -8.77 9.86
N PRO A 327 -8.23 -8.40 8.83
CA PRO A 327 -9.03 -9.35 8.04
C PRO A 327 -8.13 -10.32 7.27
N ARG A 328 -8.71 -11.46 6.85
CA ARG A 328 -8.11 -12.28 5.80
C ARG A 328 -8.03 -11.48 4.49
N LEU A 329 -7.15 -11.90 3.59
CA LEU A 329 -7.08 -11.30 2.26
C LEU A 329 -8.43 -11.42 1.55
N GLY A 330 -9.00 -10.32 1.06
CA GLY A 330 -10.32 -10.28 0.42
C GLY A 330 -11.51 -10.38 1.38
N GLU A 331 -11.30 -10.45 2.70
CA GLU A 331 -12.40 -10.34 3.66
C GLU A 331 -12.74 -8.86 3.86
N ALA A 332 -14.02 -8.53 3.66
CA ALA A 332 -14.52 -7.17 3.80
C ALA A 332 -14.93 -6.91 5.26
N VAL A 333 -14.41 -5.83 5.85
CA VAL A 333 -14.62 -5.48 7.26
C VAL A 333 -15.07 -4.03 7.41
N GLU A 334 -15.92 -3.78 8.40
CA GLU A 334 -16.40 -2.44 8.72
C GLU A 334 -15.72 -1.94 10.01
N PRO A 335 -15.07 -0.76 10.00
CA PRO A 335 -14.46 -0.15 11.18
C PRO A 335 -15.40 0.01 12.38
N ALA A 336 -16.69 0.24 12.13
CA ALA A 336 -17.71 0.34 13.17
C ALA A 336 -18.05 -1.00 13.84
N ALA A 337 -17.64 -2.14 13.27
CA ALA A 337 -17.96 -3.49 13.73
C ALA A 337 -16.70 -4.26 14.14
N LEU A 338 -15.86 -3.65 14.99
CA LEU A 338 -14.63 -4.27 15.49
C LEU A 338 -14.90 -5.64 16.13
N ARG A 339 -14.04 -6.60 15.79
CA ARG A 339 -14.05 -7.94 16.36
C ARG A 339 -12.64 -8.25 16.89
N PRO A 340 -12.51 -9.13 17.89
CA PRO A 340 -11.21 -9.63 18.30
C PRO A 340 -10.45 -10.19 17.10
N VAL A 341 -9.17 -9.81 16.97
CA VAL A 341 -8.32 -10.32 15.91
C VAL A 341 -8.13 -11.82 16.08
N VAL A 342 -8.46 -12.59 15.05
CA VAL A 342 -8.10 -14.00 14.92
C VAL A 342 -6.82 -14.06 14.08
N PRO A 343 -5.69 -14.57 14.58
CA PRO A 343 -4.42 -14.62 13.85
C PRO A 343 -4.44 -15.73 12.80
N TRP A 344 -5.30 -15.57 11.79
CA TRP A 344 -5.58 -16.56 10.74
C TRP A 344 -4.33 -16.96 9.94
N TRP A 345 -3.32 -16.09 9.88
CA TRP A 345 -2.06 -16.34 9.18
C TRP A 345 -1.22 -17.46 9.83
N ARG A 346 -1.44 -17.76 11.13
CA ARG A 346 -0.77 -18.87 11.84
C ARG A 346 -1.24 -20.26 11.41
N THR A 347 -2.39 -20.36 10.75
CA THR A 347 -3.00 -21.66 10.38
C THR A 347 -2.18 -22.47 9.37
N LEU A 348 -1.22 -21.84 8.69
CA LEU A 348 -0.34 -22.51 7.73
C LEU A 348 0.78 -23.32 8.40
N ASP A 349 1.23 -22.94 9.61
CA ASP A 349 2.34 -23.58 10.31
C ASP A 349 1.91 -24.78 11.19
N THR A 350 0.61 -25.00 11.36
CA THR A 350 0.07 -26.16 12.09
C THR A 350 -0.05 -27.42 11.24
N SER A 351 0.34 -27.37 9.95
CA SER A 351 0.47 -28.58 9.14
C SER A 351 1.81 -29.26 9.45
N GLN A 352 1.80 -30.19 10.41
CA GLN A 352 2.86 -31.21 10.43
C GLN A 352 2.95 -31.85 9.03
N PRO A 353 4.15 -32.15 8.51
CA PRO A 353 4.27 -32.84 7.24
C PRO A 353 3.57 -34.18 7.37
N MET A 354 2.42 -34.31 6.73
CA MET A 354 1.77 -35.59 6.55
C MET A 354 2.72 -36.41 5.68
N ALA A 355 3.27 -37.49 6.25
CA ALA A 355 4.16 -38.39 5.53
C ALA A 355 3.49 -38.77 4.19
N PRO A 356 4.19 -38.63 3.05
CA PRO A 356 3.60 -38.93 1.77
C PRO A 356 3.24 -40.41 1.75
N THR A 357 1.95 -40.70 1.57
CA THR A 357 1.50 -42.04 1.17
C THR A 357 2.11 -42.30 -0.22
N PRO A 358 2.83 -43.41 -0.44
CA PRO A 358 3.45 -43.67 -1.72
C PRO A 358 2.35 -43.86 -2.76
N SER A 359 2.20 -42.90 -3.67
CA SER A 359 1.39 -43.05 -4.88
C SER A 359 2.33 -43.12 -6.08
N GLU A 360 2.04 -44.08 -6.95
CA GLU A 360 2.86 -44.46 -8.10
C GLU A 360 3.20 -43.27 -9.02
N PRO A 361 4.35 -43.33 -9.71
CA PRO A 361 4.82 -42.24 -10.55
C PRO A 361 3.91 -42.07 -11.77
N ARG A 362 3.02 -41.08 -11.73
CA ARG A 362 2.42 -40.53 -12.95
C ARG A 362 3.42 -39.54 -13.56
N SER A 363 3.80 -39.83 -14.80
CA SER A 363 4.60 -38.95 -15.65
C SER A 363 4.06 -37.52 -15.64
N LEU A 364 4.91 -36.56 -15.31
CA LEU A 364 4.62 -35.13 -15.42
C LEU A 364 4.34 -34.77 -16.88
N GLU A 365 3.08 -34.54 -17.21
CA GLU A 365 2.74 -33.76 -18.39
C GLU A 365 3.29 -32.34 -18.20
N ARG A 366 4.21 -31.97 -19.10
CA ARG A 366 4.62 -30.60 -19.31
C ARG A 366 3.40 -29.80 -19.79
N ASP A 367 3.35 -28.55 -19.33
CA ASP A 367 2.46 -27.47 -19.78
C ASP A 367 1.08 -27.39 -19.13
N LEU A 368 1.03 -26.70 -17.98
CA LEU A 368 -0.19 -25.98 -17.56
C LEU A 368 -0.05 -24.50 -17.95
N PRO A 369 -0.79 -24.00 -18.96
CA PRO A 369 -0.82 -22.58 -19.27
C PRO A 369 -1.68 -21.86 -18.23
N TRP A 370 -1.03 -21.09 -17.36
CA TRP A 370 -1.68 -20.10 -16.50
C TRP A 370 -2.22 -18.96 -17.38
N PRO A 371 -3.46 -18.48 -17.19
CA PRO A 371 -4.09 -17.62 -18.19
C PRO A 371 -3.41 -16.25 -18.26
N LEU A 372 -2.90 -15.95 -19.45
CA LEU A 372 -2.56 -14.61 -19.90
C LEU A 372 -3.82 -13.99 -20.51
N ASP A 373 -4.37 -12.97 -19.85
CA ASP A 373 -5.07 -11.88 -20.53
C ASP A 373 -4.40 -10.54 -20.21
#